data_AF-A0A949XEW0-F1
#
_entry.id   AF-A0A949XEW0-F1
#
_cell.length_a   1.000
_cell.length_b   1.000
_cell.length_c   1.000
_cell.angle_alpha   90.00
_cell.angle_beta   90.00
_cell.angle_gamma   90.00
#
_symmetry.space_group_name_H-M   'P 1'
#
loop_
_entity.id
_entity.type
_entity.pdbx_description
1 polymer ?
#
loop_
_entity_poly.entity_id
_entity_poly.type
_entity_poly.pdbx_seq_one_letter_code
_entity_poly.pdbx_strand_id
1 'polypeptide(L)'
;MVQEVRKIMLSYEELTSAFDMYARDHEGFLPNGKIVGCDVNADGTVTVNLQQTFGIERRVTSFVFRDMDVLKPLIHFCITTNIMLPRSGRKSYAVISGSPTLAISLNITVNVEDSFVPMNVAHIKELAAVKSVLAGAK
;
A
#
# COMPACT_ATOMS: atom_id res chain seq x y z
N MET A 1 17.96 10.04 -10.84
CA MET A 1 17.46 8.91 -10.04
C MET A 1 15.95 8.93 -10.12
N VAL A 2 15.32 7.87 -10.64
CA VAL A 2 13.85 7.81 -10.78
C VAL A 2 13.27 7.22 -9.50
N GLN A 3 12.23 7.85 -8.97
CA GLN A 3 11.56 7.41 -7.76
C GLN A 3 10.11 7.08 -8.08
N GLU A 4 9.68 5.87 -7.76
CA GLU A 4 8.28 5.48 -7.81
C GLU A 4 7.67 5.68 -6.41
N VAL A 5 6.51 6.32 -6.34
CA VAL A 5 5.76 6.50 -5.09
C VAL A 5 4.41 5.82 -5.23
N ARG A 6 4.16 4.81 -4.40
CA ARG A 6 2.85 4.17 -4.26
C ARG A 6 2.13 4.76 -3.05
N LYS A 7 0.83 5.00 -3.20
CA LYS A 7 -0.03 5.51 -2.13
C LYS A 7 -1.18 4.54 -1.94
N ILE A 8 -1.37 4.09 -0.71
CA ILE A 8 -2.52 3.28 -0.30
C ILE A 8 -3.32 4.15 0.65
N MET A 9 -4.46 4.65 0.18
CA MET A 9 -5.39 5.41 0.98
C MET A 9 -6.32 4.43 1.69
N LEU A 10 -6.41 4.53 3.01
CA LEU A 10 -7.34 3.74 3.80
C LEU A 10 -8.57 4.58 4.15
N SER A 11 -9.71 3.93 4.19
CA SER A 11 -10.92 4.47 4.80
C SER A 11 -10.80 4.54 6.32
N TYR A 12 -11.70 5.26 6.98
CA TYR A 12 -11.76 5.31 8.45
C TYR A 12 -12.10 3.95 9.08
N GLU A 13 -12.88 3.11 8.38
CA GLU A 13 -13.20 1.75 8.81
C GLU A 13 -11.97 0.83 8.73
N GLU A 14 -11.20 0.93 7.65
CA GLU A 14 -9.94 0.20 7.50
C GLU A 14 -8.89 0.69 8.51
N LEU A 15 -8.84 1.99 8.80
CA LEU A 15 -7.99 2.54 9.86
C LEU A 15 -8.37 1.94 11.22
N THR A 16 -9.66 1.92 11.56
CA THR A 16 -10.15 1.35 12.82
C THR A 16 -9.82 -0.13 12.91
N SER A 17 -10.01 -0.86 11.81
CA SER A 17 -9.66 -2.28 11.71
C SER A 17 -8.16 -2.51 11.86
N ALA A 18 -7.33 -1.64 11.29
CA ALA A 18 -5.88 -1.70 11.38
C ALA A 18 -5.41 -1.59 12.84
N PHE A 19 -5.93 -0.62 13.59
CA PHE A 19 -5.61 -0.47 15.01
C PHE A 19 -6.14 -1.63 15.85
N ASP A 20 -7.35 -2.12 15.58
CA ASP A 20 -7.94 -3.25 16.31
C ASP A 20 -7.14 -4.54 16.11
N MET A 21 -6.78 -4.86 14.86
CA MET A 21 -5.96 -6.03 14.54
C MET A 21 -4.56 -5.91 15.15
N TYR A 22 -3.95 -4.73 15.06
CA TYR A 22 -2.61 -4.52 15.62
C TYR A 22 -2.60 -4.66 17.15
N ALA A 23 -3.60 -4.11 17.83
CA ALA A 23 -3.74 -4.19 19.29
C ALA A 23 -3.96 -5.63 19.79
N ARG A 24 -4.66 -6.48 19.03
CA ARG A 24 -4.85 -7.89 19.36
C ARG A 24 -3.55 -8.71 19.32
N ASP A 25 -2.68 -8.37 18.38
CA ASP A 25 -1.43 -9.10 18.14
C ASP A 25 -0.24 -8.54 18.95
N HIS A 26 -0.38 -7.34 19.53
CA HIS A 26 0.68 -6.64 20.25
C HIS A 26 0.23 -6.25 21.65
N GLU A 27 0.49 -7.11 22.61
CA GLU A 27 0.17 -6.88 24.01
C GLU A 27 0.82 -5.57 24.52
N GLY A 28 0.04 -4.76 25.24
CA GLY A 28 0.49 -3.49 25.80
C GLY A 28 0.45 -2.30 24.83
N PHE A 29 0.09 -2.49 23.55
CA PHE A 29 -0.09 -1.38 22.60
C PHE A 29 -1.28 -0.48 22.98
N LEU A 30 -2.40 -1.09 23.36
CA LEU A 30 -3.57 -0.41 23.90
C LEU A 30 -4.07 -1.15 25.14
N PRO A 31 -4.66 -0.45 26.11
CA PRO A 31 -5.37 -1.11 27.21
C PRO A 31 -6.52 -1.99 26.71
N ASN A 32 -6.93 -2.95 27.53
CA ASN A 32 -8.10 -3.78 27.23
C ASN A 32 -9.36 -2.91 27.06
N GLY A 33 -10.05 -3.11 25.95
CA GLY A 33 -11.24 -2.36 25.58
C GLY A 33 -11.67 -2.64 24.14
N LYS A 34 -12.70 -1.94 23.69
CA LYS A 34 -13.18 -1.97 22.31
C LYS A 34 -12.89 -0.62 21.66
N ILE A 35 -12.23 -0.62 20.50
CA ILE A 35 -12.08 0.60 19.70
C ILE A 35 -13.45 0.95 19.12
N VAL A 36 -13.92 2.17 19.38
CA VAL A 36 -15.22 2.67 18.91
C VAL A 36 -15.10 3.65 17.74
N GLY A 37 -13.89 4.18 17.50
CA GLY A 37 -13.62 5.03 16.35
C GLY A 37 -12.18 5.52 16.33
N CYS A 38 -11.76 5.98 15.15
CA CYS A 38 -10.48 6.64 14.93
C CYS A 38 -10.69 7.95 14.18
N ASP A 39 -10.07 9.02 14.67
CA ASP A 39 -10.08 10.33 14.05
C ASP A 39 -8.68 10.65 13.53
N VAL A 40 -8.60 11.14 12.30
CA VAL A 40 -7.34 11.56 11.67
C VAL A 40 -7.23 13.07 11.74
N ASN A 41 -6.19 13.56 12.42
CA ASN A 41 -5.96 14.98 12.59
C ASN A 41 -5.10 15.53 11.44
N ALA A 42 -5.26 16.82 11.14
CA ALA A 42 -4.52 17.49 10.08
C ALA A 42 -2.99 17.53 10.31
N ASP A 43 -2.55 17.38 11.56
CA ASP A 43 -1.14 17.31 11.96
C ASP A 43 -0.51 15.92 11.74
N GLY A 44 -1.26 14.95 11.20
CA GLY A 44 -0.79 13.59 10.98
C GLY A 44 -0.85 12.70 12.22
N THR A 45 -1.58 13.12 13.25
CA THR A 45 -1.84 12.26 14.41
C THR A 45 -3.16 11.51 14.25
N VAL A 46 -3.26 10.36 14.89
CA VAL A 46 -4.50 9.58 14.93
C VAL A 46 -4.97 9.49 16.37
N THR A 47 -6.21 9.94 16.61
CA THR A 47 -6.88 9.76 17.89
C THR A 47 -7.71 8.48 17.83
N VAL A 48 -7.41 7.51 18.70
CA VAL A 48 -8.16 6.27 18.83
C VAL A 48 -9.05 6.36 20.06
N ASN A 49 -10.36 6.25 19.88
CA ASN A 49 -11.33 6.26 20.95
C ASN A 49 -11.60 4.82 21.40
N LEU A 50 -11.21 4.51 22.64
CA LEU A 50 -11.31 3.19 23.24
C LEU A 50 -12.39 3.18 24.31
N GLN A 51 -13.41 2.34 24.15
CA GLN A 51 -14.40 2.09 25.18
C GLN A 51 -13.90 0.98 26.11
N GLN A 52 -13.82 1.28 27.39
CA GLN A 52 -13.40 0.37 28.45
C GLN A 52 -14.53 0.19 29.47
N THR A 53 -14.59 -1.00 30.06
CA THR A 53 -15.58 -1.34 31.09
C THR A 53 -14.87 -1.40 32.45
N PHE A 54 -15.34 -0.61 33.41
CA PHE A 54 -14.86 -0.58 34.78
C PHE A 54 -16.03 -0.94 35.70
N GLY A 55 -16.17 -2.23 36.01
CA GLY A 55 -17.33 -2.74 36.74
C GLY A 55 -18.63 -2.55 35.94
N ILE A 56 -19.54 -1.72 36.44
CA ILE A 56 -20.80 -1.37 35.77
C ILE A 56 -20.68 -0.16 34.82
N GLU A 57 -19.60 0.61 34.93
CA GLU A 57 -19.42 1.83 34.14
C GLU A 57 -18.71 1.56 32.81
N ARG A 58 -19.16 2.25 31.77
CA ARG A 58 -18.49 2.29 30.45
C ARG A 58 -17.89 3.67 30.27
N ARG A 59 -16.58 3.72 30.03
CA ARG A 59 -15.85 4.96 29.79
C ARG A 59 -15.18 4.92 28.43
N VAL A 60 -15.25 6.02 27.70
CA VAL A 60 -14.46 6.21 26.48
C VAL A 60 -13.22 7.02 26.83
N THR A 61 -12.06 6.48 26.48
CA THR A 61 -10.75 7.11 26.66
C THR A 61 -10.11 7.29 25.29
N SER A 62 -9.59 8.49 25.02
CA SER A 62 -8.94 8.81 23.75
C SER A 62 -7.43 8.68 23.88
N PHE A 63 -6.80 7.99 22.92
CA PHE A 63 -5.34 7.81 22.83
C PHE A 63 -4.84 8.45 21.54
N VAL A 64 -3.77 9.24 21.62
CA VAL A 64 -3.21 9.95 20.46
C VAL A 64 -1.91 9.27 20.03
N PHE A 65 -1.85 8.87 18.76
CA PHE A 65 -0.71 8.21 18.15
C PHE A 65 -0.05 9.09 17.10
N ARG A 66 1.27 8.92 16.93
CA ARG A 66 2.09 9.67 15.96
C ARG A 66 3.07 8.75 15.25
N ASP A 67 3.54 9.20 14.09
CA ASP A 67 4.67 8.61 13.37
C ASP A 67 4.59 7.08 13.22
N MET A 68 5.55 6.37 13.83
CA MET A 68 5.67 4.92 13.74
C MET A 68 4.53 4.18 14.43
N ASP A 69 3.90 4.77 15.43
CA ASP A 69 2.80 4.12 16.15
C ASP A 69 1.48 4.17 15.38
N VAL A 70 1.39 5.06 14.38
CA VAL A 70 0.33 5.01 13.35
C VAL A 70 0.74 4.11 12.20
N LEU A 71 2.01 4.15 11.78
CA LEU A 71 2.50 3.41 10.62
C LEU A 71 2.47 1.89 10.82
N LYS A 72 2.82 1.39 12.01
CA LYS A 72 2.84 -0.05 12.31
C LYS A 72 1.46 -0.71 12.14
N PRO A 73 0.37 -0.20 12.72
CA PRO A 73 -0.99 -0.71 12.46
C PRO A 73 -1.34 -0.77 10.98
N LEU A 74 -1.02 0.28 10.21
CA LEU A 74 -1.33 0.33 8.78
C LEU A 74 -0.57 -0.73 7.97
N ILE A 75 0.71 -0.91 8.26
CA ILE A 75 1.52 -1.96 7.60
C ILE A 75 0.97 -3.34 7.97
N HIS A 76 0.66 -3.56 9.25
CA HIS A 76 0.10 -4.82 9.74
C HIS A 76 -1.22 -5.15 9.05
N PHE A 77 -2.11 -4.18 8.95
CA PHE A 77 -3.38 -4.32 8.23
C PHE A 77 -3.16 -4.76 6.78
N CYS A 78 -2.27 -4.08 6.03
CA CYS A 78 -1.98 -4.45 4.66
C CYS A 78 -1.44 -5.89 4.53
N ILE A 79 -0.55 -6.31 5.44
CA ILE A 79 -0.02 -7.67 5.43
C ILE A 79 -1.13 -8.70 5.70
N THR A 80 -1.93 -8.47 6.74
CA THR A 80 -2.98 -9.42 7.14
C THR A 80 -4.14 -9.49 6.14
N THR A 81 -4.39 -8.41 5.39
CA THR A 81 -5.39 -8.36 4.31
C THR A 81 -4.85 -8.77 2.93
N ASN A 82 -3.60 -9.25 2.85
CA ASN A 82 -2.93 -9.66 1.61
C ASN A 82 -2.73 -8.52 0.58
N ILE A 83 -2.67 -7.27 1.03
CA ILE A 83 -2.25 -6.16 0.20
C ILE A 83 -0.73 -6.20 0.03
N MET A 84 -0.27 -6.39 -1.21
CA MET A 84 1.15 -6.55 -1.49
C MET A 84 1.93 -5.26 -1.24
N LEU A 85 2.76 -5.28 -0.19
CA LEU A 85 3.72 -4.24 0.09
C LEU A 85 5.10 -4.64 -0.46
N PRO A 86 5.79 -3.78 -1.22
CA PRO A 86 7.15 -4.07 -1.65
C PRO A 86 8.07 -4.16 -0.43
N ARG A 87 8.95 -5.17 -0.45
CA ARG A 87 9.96 -5.40 0.61
C ARG A 87 10.93 -4.23 0.70
N SER A 88 11.45 -3.80 -0.45
CA SER A 88 12.24 -2.59 -0.58
C SER A 88 11.35 -1.35 -0.57
N GLY A 89 11.93 -0.21 -0.20
CA GLY A 89 11.25 1.08 -0.22
C GLY A 89 10.92 1.62 1.17
N ARG A 90 11.06 2.93 1.30
CA ARG A 90 10.75 3.67 2.53
C ARG A 90 9.24 3.76 2.67
N LYS A 91 8.72 3.31 3.82
CA LYS A 91 7.30 3.40 4.17
C LYS A 91 7.12 4.59 5.10
N SER A 92 6.12 5.40 4.84
CA SER A 92 5.81 6.59 5.62
C SER A 92 4.30 6.78 5.68
N TYR A 93 3.85 7.36 6.79
CA TYR A 93 2.47 7.78 6.95
C TYR A 93 2.30 9.23 6.47
N ALA A 94 1.16 9.51 5.84
CA ALA A 94 0.74 10.85 5.50
C ALA A 94 -0.79 10.95 5.55
N VAL A 95 -1.30 12.17 5.73
CA VAL A 95 -2.74 12.46 5.58
C VAL A 95 -2.93 13.18 4.26
N ILE A 96 -3.69 12.58 3.34
CA ILE A 96 -3.96 13.15 2.02
C ILE A 96 -5.47 13.34 1.90
N SER A 97 -5.90 14.58 1.73
CA SER A 97 -7.33 14.94 1.63
C SER A 97 -8.16 14.43 2.82
N GLY A 98 -7.57 14.41 4.02
CA GLY A 98 -8.21 13.90 5.24
C GLY A 98 -8.18 12.38 5.40
N SER A 99 -7.66 11.63 4.41
CA SER A 99 -7.56 10.17 4.51
C SER A 99 -6.19 9.72 5.02
N PRO A 100 -6.14 8.74 5.94
CA PRO A 100 -4.90 8.11 6.35
C PRO A 100 -4.28 7.38 5.16
N THR A 101 -3.06 7.73 4.80
CA THR A 101 -2.37 7.22 3.61
C THR A 101 -1.04 6.60 3.95
N LEU A 102 -0.84 5.35 3.56
CA LEU A 102 0.45 4.69 3.54
C LEU A 102 1.17 5.03 2.24
N ALA A 103 2.23 5.84 2.33
CA ALA A 103 3.09 6.18 1.22
C ALA A 103 4.34 5.30 1.20
N ILE A 104 4.70 4.78 0.02
CA ILE A 104 5.81 3.86 -0.17
C ILE A 104 6.68 4.40 -1.29
N SER A 105 7.91 4.75 -0.97
CA SER A 105 8.86 5.32 -1.91
C SER A 105 9.93 4.31 -2.30
N LEU A 106 9.98 3.98 -3.60
CA LEU A 106 10.91 3.03 -4.20
C LEU A 106 11.95 3.78 -5.03
N ASN A 107 13.21 3.49 -4.77
CA ASN A 107 14.32 3.98 -5.57
C ASN A 107 14.51 3.04 -6.75
N ILE A 108 14.19 3.50 -7.97
CA ILE A 108 14.38 2.70 -9.18
C ILE A 108 15.76 3.02 -9.74
N THR A 109 16.60 1.99 -9.77
CA THR A 109 17.83 2.01 -10.57
C THR A 109 17.47 1.45 -11.93
N VAL A 110 17.29 2.34 -12.92
CA VAL A 110 17.02 1.92 -14.30
C VAL A 110 18.37 1.65 -14.96
N ASN A 111 18.73 0.37 -15.14
CA ASN A 111 19.77 0.02 -16.10
C ASN A 111 19.16 0.13 -17.50
N VAL A 112 19.59 1.12 -18.27
CA VAL A 112 19.05 1.45 -19.61
C VAL A 112 19.50 0.43 -20.68
N GLU A 113 20.03 -0.73 -20.30
CA GLU A 113 20.49 -1.76 -21.26
C GLU A 113 19.39 -2.74 -21.69
N ASP A 114 18.29 -2.87 -20.93
CA ASP A 114 17.21 -3.81 -21.27
C ASP A 114 15.95 -3.06 -21.75
N SER A 115 15.82 -2.97 -23.09
CA SER A 115 14.58 -2.92 -23.90
C SER A 115 14.59 -1.91 -25.05
N PHE A 116 15.66 -1.88 -25.85
CA PHE A 116 15.46 -1.82 -27.30
C PHE A 116 15.30 -3.26 -27.79
N VAL A 117 14.06 -3.74 -27.90
CA VAL A 117 13.79 -4.91 -28.74
C VAL A 117 13.69 -4.35 -30.16
N PRO A 118 14.71 -4.48 -31.04
CA PRO A 118 14.50 -4.16 -32.44
C PRO A 118 13.35 -5.03 -32.92
N MET A 119 12.26 -4.39 -33.36
CA MET A 119 11.14 -5.06 -33.99
C MET A 119 11.71 -5.89 -35.14
N ASN A 120 11.71 -7.21 -34.97
CA ASN A 120 12.31 -8.11 -35.96
C ASN A 120 11.41 -8.04 -37.19
N VAL A 121 11.79 -7.25 -38.20
CA VAL A 121 11.09 -7.11 -39.50
C VAL A 121 11.32 -8.38 -40.36
N ALA A 122 11.18 -9.55 -39.74
CA ALA A 122 11.41 -10.84 -40.39
C ALA A 122 10.18 -11.34 -41.18
N HIS A 123 9.02 -10.67 -41.10
CA HIS A 123 7.79 -11.10 -41.78
C HIS A 123 7.50 -10.43 -43.14
N ILE A 124 8.45 -9.71 -43.75
CA ILE A 124 8.31 -9.20 -45.14
C ILE A 124 9.32 -9.81 -46.12
N LYS A 125 9.89 -10.99 -45.81
CA LYS A 125 10.72 -11.73 -46.80
C LYS A 125 10.04 -12.96 -47.41
N GLU A 126 8.94 -13.46 -46.85
CA GLU A 126 8.26 -14.63 -47.41
C GLU A 126 7.29 -14.31 -48.57
N LEU A 127 6.78 -13.08 -48.66
CA LEU A 127 5.94 -12.66 -49.80
C LEU A 127 6.72 -12.40 -51.10
N ALA A 128 8.06 -12.30 -51.05
CA ALA A 128 8.89 -12.17 -52.24
C ALA A 128 9.23 -13.54 -52.87
N ALA A 129 9.26 -14.62 -52.08
CA ALA A 129 9.59 -15.97 -52.56
C ALA A 129 8.40 -16.69 -53.24
N VAL A 130 7.16 -16.34 -52.88
CA VAL A 130 5.97 -16.96 -53.50
C VAL A 130 5.71 -16.45 -54.93
N LYS A 131 6.19 -15.25 -55.30
CA LYS A 131 6.06 -14.72 -56.66
C LYS A 131 6.99 -15.37 -57.69
N SER A 132 8.13 -15.96 -57.28
CA SER A 132 9.04 -16.63 -58.21
C SER A 132 8.67 -18.08 -58.53
N VAL A 133 7.82 -18.72 -57.71
CA VAL A 133 7.38 -20.11 -57.97
C VAL A 133 6.16 -20.14 -58.90
N LEU A 134 5.27 -19.15 -58.85
CA LEU A 134 4.10 -19.06 -59.75
C LEU A 134 4.44 -18.54 -61.17
N ALA A 135 5.66 -18.08 -61.43
CA ALA A 135 6.11 -17.65 -62.76
C ALA A 135 6.88 -18.75 -63.54
N GLY A 136 7.09 -19.93 -62.94
CA GLY A 136 7.90 -21.02 -63.50
C GLY A 136 7.17 -22.33 -63.80
N ALA A 137 5.86 -22.41 -63.57
CA ALA A 137 5.07 -23.59 -63.96
C ALA A 137 4.48 -23.35 -65.37
N LYS A 138 5.27 -23.67 -66.40
CA LYS A 138 4.82 -23.99 -67.75
C LYS A 138 5.24 -25.41 -68.07
#